data_AF-A0A434TS61-F1
#
_entry.id   AF-A0A434TS61-F1
#
_cell.length_a   1.000
_cell.length_b   1.000
_cell.length_c   1.000
_cell.angle_alpha   90.00
_cell.angle_beta   90.00
_cell.angle_gamma   90.00
#
_symmetry.space_group_name_H-M   'P 1'
#
loop_
_entity.id
_entity.type
_entity.pdbx_description
1 polymer ?
#
loop_
_entity_poly.entity_id
_entity_poly.type
_entity_poly.pdbx_seq_one_letter_code
_entity_poly.pdbx_strand_id
1 'polypeptide(L)' 'MSANMEPCLEIRSLSAVLPNGQRVLRSVSLTVQPGEVRALVGESGAGKT' A
#
# COMPACT_ATOMS: atom_id res chain seq x y z
N MET A 1 -11.36 28.24 1.37
CA MET A 1 -11.50 27.13 2.32
C MET A 1 -10.80 25.93 1.71
N SER A 2 -9.53 25.70 2.07
CA SER A 2 -8.79 24.55 1.57
C SER A 2 -9.32 23.33 2.32
N ALA A 3 -10.12 22.49 1.65
CA ALA A 3 -10.49 21.20 2.21
C ALA A 3 -9.20 20.39 2.33
N ASN A 4 -8.70 20.24 3.56
CA ASN A 4 -7.61 19.33 3.86
C ASN A 4 -8.21 17.93 3.69
N MET A 5 -8.17 17.40 2.47
CA MET A 5 -8.63 16.03 2.20
C MET A 5 -7.64 15.10 2.86
N GLU A 6 -7.98 14.66 4.07
CA GLU A 6 -7.24 13.57 4.70
C GLU A 6 -7.40 12.32 3.83
N PRO A 7 -6.30 11.60 3.58
CA PRO A 7 -6.35 10.38 2.79
C PRO A 7 -7.25 9.35 3.48
N CYS A 8 -8.08 8.67 2.70
CA CYS A 8 -8.94 7.60 3.22
C CYS A 8 -8.13 6.32 3.56
N LEU A 9 -6.95 6.16 2.94
CA LEU A 9 -5.98 5.12 3.27
C LEU A 9 -4.57 5.71 3.22
N GLU A 10 -3.80 5.46 4.27
CA GLU A 10 -2.38 5.80 4.31
C GLU A 10 -1.57 4.62 4.87
N ILE A 11 -0.64 4.14 4.05
CA ILE A 11 0.36 3.12 4.39
C ILE A 11 1.72 3.79 4.35
N ARG A 12 2.51 3.65 5.42
CA ARG A 12 3.84 4.24 5.55
C ARG A 12 4.87 3.15 5.82
N SER A 13 5.85 3.03 4.92
CA SER A 13 7.03 2.17 5.08
C SER A 13 6.74 0.73 5.51
N LEU A 14 5.65 0.14 4.99
CA LEU A 14 5.21 -1.21 5.32
C LEU A 14 6.23 -2.24 4.83
N SER A 15 6.68 -3.09 5.74
CA SER A 15 7.51 -4.26 5.45
C SER A 15 6.85 -5.49 6.04
N ALA A 16 6.85 -6.60 5.30
CA ALA A 16 6.19 -7.84 5.71
C ALA A 16 7.03 -9.05 5.32
N VAL A 17 7.05 -10.04 6.22
CA VAL A 17 7.77 -11.31 6.08
C VAL A 17 6.79 -12.42 6.43
N LEU A 18 6.72 -13.44 5.58
CA LEU A 18 5.89 -14.61 5.79
C LEU A 18 6.53 -15.58 6.81
N PRO A 19 5.78 -16.53 7.39
CA PRO A 19 6.33 -17.50 8.35
C PRO A 19 7.51 -18.33 7.83
N ASN A 20 7.62 -18.51 6.51
CA ASN A 20 8.75 -19.19 5.86
C ASN A 20 10.01 -18.31 5.71
N GLY A 21 10.02 -17.09 6.27
CA GLY A 21 11.13 -16.14 6.19
C GLY A 21 11.20 -15.32 4.89
N GLN A 22 10.29 -15.56 3.93
CA GLN A 22 10.26 -14.81 2.67
C GLN A 22 9.76 -13.38 2.92
N ARG A 23 10.57 -12.39 2.53
CA ARG A 23 10.17 -10.98 2.56
C ARG A 23 9.31 -10.66 1.34
N VAL A 24 8.04 -10.29 1.58
CA VAL A 24 7.04 -10.00 0.54
C VAL A 24 6.82 -8.51 0.31
N LEU A 25 7.02 -7.66 1.34
CA LEU A 25 6.95 -6.20 1.21
C LEU A 25 8.24 -5.57 1.74
N ARG A 26 8.70 -4.50 1.06
CA ARG A 26 9.95 -3.79 1.35
C ARG A 26 9.69 -2.29 1.42
N SER A 27 9.43 -1.79 2.63
CA SER A 27 9.21 -0.36 2.91
C SER A 27 8.24 0.32 1.94
N VAL A 28 7.08 -0.30 1.71
CA VAL A 28 6.06 0.18 0.78
C VAL A 28 5.24 1.28 1.43
N SER A 29 5.04 2.38 0.70
CA SER A 29 4.14 3.47 1.09
C SER A 29 3.07 3.66 0.02
N LEU A 30 1.83 3.85 0.45
CA LEU A 30 0.66 4.06 -0.42
C LEU A 30 -0.29 5.05 0.24
N THR A 31 -0.77 6.01 -0.54
CA THR A 31 -1.80 6.97 -0.11
C THR A 31 -2.93 6.91 -1.11
N VAL A 32 -4.18 6.86 -0.62
CA VAL A 32 -5.39 6.93 -1.44
C VAL A 32 -6.25 8.07 -0.93
N GLN A 33 -6.63 8.98 -1.82
CA GLN A 33 -7.49 10.11 -1.52
C GLN A 33 -8.97 9.71 -1.52
N PRO A 34 -9.84 10.45 -0.81
CA PRO A 34 -11.29 10.25 -0.92
C PRO A 34 -11.76 10.34 -2.38
N GLY A 35 -12.50 9.33 -2.84
CA GLY A 35 -13.00 9.26 -4.23
C GLY A 35 -11.98 8.77 -5.27
N GLU A 36 -10.74 8.47 -4.87
CA GLU A 36 -9.72 7.91 -5.75
C GLU A 36 -9.87 6.38 -5.88
N VAL A 37 -9.77 5.87 -7.11
CA VAL A 37 -9.69 4.44 -7.40
C VAL A 37 -8.29 4.13 -7.91
N ARG A 38 -7.54 3.29 -7.17
CA ARG A 38 -6.23 2.78 -7.60
C ARG A 38 -6.26 1.28 -7.87
N ALA A 39 -5.58 0.87 -8.93
CA ALA A 39 -5.32 -0.53 -9.21
C ALA A 39 -3.92 -0.92 -8.72
N LEU A 40 -3.83 -2.02 -7.97
CA LEU A 40 -2.57 -2.65 -7.61
C LEU A 40 -2.29 -3.79 -8.59
N VAL A 41 -1.25 -3.65 -9.39
CA VAL A 41 -0.89 -4.60 -10.46
C VAL A 41 0.55 -5.11 -10.29
N GLY A 42 0.87 -6.24 -10.92
CA GLY A 42 2.19 -6.86 -10.87
C GLY A 42 2.13 -8.39 -10.97
N GLU A 43 3.29 -9.02 -11.15
CA GLU A 43 3.42 -10.48 -11.30
C GLU A 43 2.90 -11.27 -10.08
N SER A 44 2.58 -12.55 -10.29
CA SER A 44 2.19 -13.44 -9.18
C SER A 44 3.30 -13.52 -8.13
N GLY A 45 2.96 -13.43 -6.85
CA GLY A 45 3.93 -13.42 -5.76
C GLY A 45 4.58 -12.07 -5.43
N ALA A 46 4.23 -10.98 -6.13
CA ALA A 46 4.79 -9.64 -5.87
C ALA A 46 4.32 -8.97 -4.55
N GLY A 47 3.51 -9.64 -3.72
CA GLY A 47 3.02 -9.09 -2.45
C GLY A 47 1.76 -8.22 -2.57
N LYS A 48 0.92 -8.43 -3.58
CA LYS A 48 -0.34 -7.69 -3.79
C LYS A 48 -1.50 -8.15 -2.90
N THR A 49 -1.34 -9.30 -2.24
CA THR A 49 -2.35 -9.99 -1.42
C THR A 49 -1.70 -10.35 -0.10
#